data_AF-A0A2V9KHC7-F1
#
_entry.id   AF-A0A2V9KHC7-F1
#
_cell.length_a   1.000
_cell.length_b   1.000
_cell.length_c   1.000
_cell.angle_alpha   90.00
_cell.angle_beta   90.00
_cell.angle_gamma   90.00
#
_symmetry.space_group_name_H-M   'P 1'
#
loop_
_entity.id
_entity.type
_entity.pdbx_description
1 polymer ?
#
loop_
_entity_poly.entity_id
_entity_poly.type
_entity_poly.pdbx_seq_one_letter_code
_entity_poly.pdbx_strand_id
1 'polypeptide(L)'
;MARDAAWPHALIMSRRLLLQLATYNLKELSEDVLKGLYERLVDPKDRHDLGEYYTPDWLAAKIVAECLKEKPEASVLDPACGSGTFLYQTILFKRDKLGNTSKTLKHIEGNVLVIDIHPLAGIVAKTTYLLALGDLVEKRAKAIRIPVYLADSIKPPEKYMAGYRAELDGDSINMPRGPCARRAVLRPLSRALLRIRSLDC
;
A
#
# COMPACT_ATOMS: atom_id res chain seq x y z
N MET A 1 -7.55 -9.69 -32.36
CA MET A 1 -7.06 -10.44 -33.53
C MET A 1 -5.52 -10.47 -33.61
N ALA A 2 -4.79 -9.38 -33.89
CA ALA A 2 -3.31 -9.46 -33.95
C ALA A 2 -2.62 -9.65 -32.57
N ARG A 3 -3.23 -9.15 -31.49
CA ARG A 3 -2.68 -9.26 -30.12
C ARG A 3 -2.85 -10.66 -29.50
N ASP A 4 -3.89 -11.40 -29.89
CA ASP A 4 -4.19 -12.72 -29.32
C ASP A 4 -3.20 -13.79 -29.81
N ALA A 5 -2.76 -13.72 -31.07
CA ALA A 5 -1.73 -14.60 -31.62
C ALA A 5 -0.32 -14.32 -31.07
N ALA A 6 -0.07 -13.10 -30.59
CA ALA A 6 1.19 -12.69 -29.98
C ALA A 6 1.32 -13.11 -28.50
N TRP A 7 0.20 -13.40 -27.83
CA TRP A 7 0.16 -13.71 -26.40
C TRP A 7 1.03 -14.91 -25.98
N PRO A 8 1.03 -16.06 -26.68
CA PRO A 8 1.90 -17.18 -26.31
C PRO A 8 3.39 -16.81 -26.41
N HIS A 9 3.77 -16.03 -27.42
CA HIS A 9 5.14 -15.55 -27.61
C HIS A 9 5.54 -14.58 -26.51
N ALA A 10 4.66 -13.64 -26.13
CA ALA A 10 4.91 -12.71 -25.02
C ALA A 10 5.11 -13.44 -23.69
N LEU A 11 4.35 -14.50 -23.41
CA LEU A 11 4.53 -15.32 -22.20
C LEU A 11 5.89 -16.01 -22.18
N ILE A 12 6.31 -16.58 -23.31
CA ILE A 12 7.64 -17.21 -23.45
C ILE A 12 8.75 -16.19 -23.21
N MET A 13 8.65 -15.00 -23.80
CA MET A 13 9.65 -13.94 -23.62
C MET A 13 9.68 -13.42 -22.18
N SER A 14 8.51 -13.21 -21.57
CA SER A 14 8.40 -12.80 -20.16
C SER A 14 9.06 -13.83 -19.24
N ARG A 15 8.82 -15.12 -19.48
CA ARG A 15 9.47 -16.20 -18.72
C ARG A 15 10.98 -16.19 -18.90
N ARG A 16 11.49 -15.96 -20.12
CA ARG A 16 12.93 -15.84 -20.37
C ARG A 16 13.54 -14.66 -19.61
N LEU A 17 12.87 -13.50 -19.62
CA LEU A 17 13.30 -12.34 -18.86
C LEU A 17 13.35 -12.63 -17.36
N LEU A 18 12.32 -13.29 -16.82
CA LEU A 18 12.30 -13.72 -15.41
C LEU A 18 13.45 -14.67 -15.08
N LEU A 19 13.75 -15.62 -15.97
CA LEU A 19 14.88 -16.54 -15.77
C LEU A 19 16.23 -15.82 -15.81
N GLN A 20 16.38 -14.78 -16.64
CA GLN A 20 17.57 -13.94 -16.64
C GLN A 20 17.67 -13.08 -15.38
N LEU A 21 16.56 -12.50 -14.91
CA LEU A 21 16.55 -11.78 -13.64
C LEU A 21 16.92 -12.68 -12.46
N ALA A 22 16.52 -13.96 -12.51
CA ALA A 22 16.84 -14.94 -11.48
C ALA A 22 18.34 -15.30 -11.40
N THR A 23 19.16 -14.96 -12.40
CA THR A 23 20.61 -15.16 -12.32
C THR A 23 21.33 -14.10 -11.49
N TYR A 24 20.66 -12.97 -11.20
CA TYR A 24 21.22 -11.91 -10.38
C TYR A 24 21.04 -12.22 -8.89
N ASN A 25 22.01 -11.81 -8.06
CA ASN A 25 21.88 -11.88 -6.62
C ASN A 25 21.00 -10.72 -6.11
N LEU A 26 19.68 -10.94 -6.10
CA LEU A 26 18.71 -9.95 -5.61
C LEU A 26 18.60 -9.90 -4.07
N LYS A 27 19.39 -10.71 -3.34
CA LYS A 27 19.36 -10.70 -1.86
C LYS A 27 19.85 -9.37 -1.27
N GLU A 28 20.74 -8.69 -1.97
CA GLU A 28 21.32 -7.42 -1.56
C GLU A 28 20.59 -6.22 -2.19
N LEU A 29 19.47 -6.47 -2.87
CA LEU A 29 18.67 -5.41 -3.46
C LEU A 29 18.09 -4.53 -2.34
N SER A 30 18.59 -3.31 -2.23
CA SER A 30 18.05 -2.32 -1.29
C SER A 30 16.83 -1.62 -1.90
N GLU A 31 16.02 -1.07 -1.00
CA GLU A 31 14.91 -0.20 -1.39
C GLU A 31 15.40 0.95 -2.29
N ASP A 32 16.56 1.52 -2.00
CA ASP A 32 17.13 2.66 -2.74
C ASP A 32 17.34 2.40 -4.23
N VAL A 33 17.68 1.16 -4.60
CA VAL A 33 17.79 0.79 -6.01
C VAL A 33 16.44 0.86 -6.71
N LEU A 34 15.36 0.43 -6.04
CA LEU A 34 14.00 0.50 -6.59
C LEU A 34 13.50 1.94 -6.70
N LYS A 35 13.86 2.79 -5.74
CA LYS A 35 13.56 4.24 -5.79
C LYS A 35 14.20 4.88 -7.00
N GLY A 36 15.51 4.67 -7.17
CA GLY A 36 16.25 5.21 -8.30
C GLY A 36 15.77 4.65 -9.64
N LEU A 37 15.30 3.41 -9.69
CA LEU A 37 14.65 2.84 -10.87
C LEU A 37 13.32 3.54 -11.17
N TYR A 38 12.46 3.72 -10.17
CA TYR A 38 11.19 4.42 -10.32
C TYR A 38 11.39 5.85 -10.84
N GLU A 39 12.28 6.61 -10.22
CA GLU A 39 12.61 7.99 -10.60
C GLU A 39 13.16 8.11 -12.02
N ARG A 40 13.85 7.08 -12.53
CA ARG A 40 14.37 7.05 -13.91
C ARG A 40 13.32 6.61 -14.93
N LEU A 41 12.32 5.84 -14.51
CA LEU A 41 11.26 5.35 -15.39
C LEU A 41 10.12 6.37 -15.57
N VAL A 42 9.92 7.27 -14.60
CA VAL A 42 8.90 8.32 -14.66
C VAL A 42 9.55 9.65 -15.08
N ASP A 43 8.99 10.29 -16.11
CA ASP A 43 9.48 11.57 -16.60
C ASP A 43 9.50 12.62 -15.46
N PRO A 44 10.58 13.40 -15.27
CA PRO A 44 10.62 14.49 -14.30
C PRO A 44 9.40 15.43 -14.34
N LYS A 45 8.82 15.65 -15.53
CA LYS A 45 7.67 16.52 -15.72
C LYS A 45 6.39 15.90 -15.14
N ASP A 46 6.17 14.61 -15.41
CA ASP A 46 5.07 13.84 -14.84
C ASP A 46 5.18 13.76 -13.31
N ARG A 47 6.41 13.57 -12.77
CA ARG A 47 6.65 13.59 -11.31
C ARG A 47 6.29 14.92 -10.65
N HIS A 48 6.62 16.04 -11.31
CA HIS A 48 6.33 17.37 -10.79
C HIS A 48 4.81 17.65 -10.81
N ASP A 49 4.14 17.31 -11.91
CA ASP A 49 2.70 17.50 -12.07
C ASP A 49 1.88 16.59 -11.13
N LEU A 50 2.42 15.43 -10.76
CA LEU A 50 1.85 14.48 -9.79
C LEU A 50 2.22 14.79 -8.32
N GLY A 51 3.16 15.71 -8.08
CA GLY A 51 3.64 16.02 -6.72
C GLY A 51 4.47 14.91 -6.06
N GLU A 52 5.12 14.05 -6.86
CA GLU A 52 5.90 12.91 -6.38
C GLU A 52 7.25 13.35 -5.78
N TYR A 53 7.24 13.82 -4.54
CA TYR A 53 8.45 14.08 -3.76
C TYR A 53 8.81 12.88 -2.88
N TYR A 54 10.05 12.42 -3.01
CA TYR A 54 10.52 11.27 -2.24
C TYR A 54 10.65 11.60 -0.75
N THR A 55 10.05 10.79 0.12
CA THR A 55 10.21 10.93 1.57
C THR A 55 11.55 10.31 2.00
N PRO A 56 12.48 11.07 2.63
CA PRO A 56 13.72 10.50 3.11
C PRO A 56 13.50 9.36 4.13
N ASP A 57 14.33 8.31 4.07
CA ASP A 57 14.13 7.10 4.90
C ASP A 57 14.12 7.37 6.39
N TRP A 58 15.05 8.22 6.84
CA TRP A 58 15.15 8.57 8.25
C TRP A 58 13.86 9.24 8.77
N LEU A 59 13.18 10.01 7.91
CA LEU A 59 11.94 10.68 8.25
C LEU A 59 10.78 9.70 8.30
N ALA A 60 10.67 8.83 7.30
CA ALA A 60 9.66 7.77 7.28
C ALA A 60 9.80 6.83 8.48
N ALA A 61 11.03 6.37 8.78
CA ALA A 61 11.34 5.53 9.93
C ALA A 61 10.93 6.19 11.26
N LYS A 62 11.25 7.49 11.41
CA LYS A 62 10.90 8.25 12.61
C LYS A 62 9.38 8.38 12.77
N ILE A 63 8.65 8.70 11.70
CA ILE A 63 7.19 8.81 11.73
C ILE A 63 6.55 7.46 12.10
N VAL A 64 6.96 6.39 11.43
CA VAL A 64 6.46 5.02 11.71
C VAL A 64 6.70 4.64 13.17
N ALA A 65 7.91 4.87 13.67
CA ALA A 65 8.26 4.57 15.05
C ALA A 65 7.37 5.33 16.03
N GLU A 66 7.16 6.64 15.83
CA GLU A 66 6.29 7.45 16.69
C GLU A 66 4.82 7.04 16.61
N CYS A 67 4.30 6.70 15.43
CA CYS A 67 2.91 6.30 15.23
C CYS A 67 2.59 4.92 15.83
N LEU A 68 3.56 4.00 15.81
CA LEU A 68 3.35 2.60 16.21
C LEU A 68 3.98 2.23 17.56
N LYS A 69 4.70 3.14 18.24
CA LYS A 69 5.41 2.85 19.50
C LYS A 69 4.55 2.20 20.57
N GLU A 70 3.34 2.72 20.81
CA GLU A 70 2.43 2.23 21.85
C GLU A 70 1.67 0.97 21.41
N LYS A 71 1.50 0.79 20.09
CA LYS A 71 0.68 -0.27 19.52
C LYS A 71 1.28 -0.85 18.24
N PRO A 72 2.37 -1.63 18.34
CA PRO A 72 3.05 -2.20 17.17
C PRO A 72 2.15 -3.07 16.29
N GLU A 73 1.11 -3.66 16.86
CA GLU A 73 0.12 -4.48 16.19
C GLU A 73 -1.00 -3.68 15.49
N ALA A 74 -1.03 -2.36 15.57
CA ALA A 74 -2.05 -1.55 14.90
C ALA A 74 -2.02 -1.74 13.38
N SER A 75 -3.19 -1.69 12.74
CA SER A 75 -3.30 -1.72 11.28
C SER A 75 -2.86 -0.37 10.69
N VAL A 76 -2.18 -0.44 9.55
CA VAL A 76 -1.61 0.70 8.82
C VAL A 76 -2.16 0.66 7.39
N LEU A 77 -2.60 1.82 6.91
CA LEU A 77 -2.97 2.05 5.51
C LEU A 77 -2.17 3.23 4.99
N ASP A 78 -1.44 3.03 3.91
CA ASP A 78 -0.83 4.10 3.12
C ASP A 78 -1.63 4.31 1.83
N PRO A 79 -2.39 5.42 1.69
CA PRO A 79 -3.28 5.68 0.57
C PRO A 79 -2.62 6.35 -0.66
N ALA A 80 -1.31 6.63 -0.60
CA ALA A 80 -0.53 7.26 -1.68
C ALA A 80 0.97 6.90 -1.52
N CYS A 81 1.25 5.60 -1.56
CA CYS A 81 2.51 5.02 -1.09
C CYS A 81 3.71 5.24 -2.03
N GLY A 82 3.44 5.54 -3.31
CA GLY A 82 4.45 5.67 -4.35
C GLY A 82 5.32 4.40 -4.42
N SER A 83 6.63 4.58 -4.32
CA SER A 83 7.61 3.48 -4.33
C SER A 83 7.66 2.61 -3.06
N GLY A 84 7.03 3.05 -1.96
CA GLY A 84 6.92 2.22 -0.76
C GLY A 84 7.78 2.57 0.45
N THR A 85 8.22 3.82 0.64
CA THR A 85 9.09 4.18 1.80
C THR A 85 8.42 3.88 3.14
N PHE A 86 7.22 4.40 3.36
CA PHE A 86 6.49 4.17 4.60
C PHE A 86 6.12 2.71 4.76
N LEU A 87 5.79 2.02 3.66
CA LEU A 87 5.54 0.59 3.63
C LEU A 87 6.76 -0.21 4.12
N TYR A 88 7.94 0.05 3.55
CA TYR A 88 9.19 -0.62 3.89
C TYR A 88 9.51 -0.44 5.37
N GLN A 89 9.51 0.81 5.84
CA GLN A 89 9.78 1.14 7.24
C GLN A 89 8.74 0.57 8.20
N THR A 90 7.46 0.52 7.82
CA THR A 90 6.40 -0.11 8.61
C THR A 90 6.61 -1.60 8.79
N ILE A 91 6.99 -2.31 7.72
CA ILE A 91 7.27 -3.75 7.78
C ILE A 91 8.51 -4.00 8.64
N LEU A 92 9.60 -3.22 8.46
CA LEU A 92 10.80 -3.35 9.28
C LEU A 92 10.50 -3.10 10.77
N PHE A 93 9.74 -2.06 11.10
CA PHE A 93 9.34 -1.77 12.48
C PHE A 93 8.54 -2.94 13.08
N LYS A 94 7.56 -3.49 12.34
CA LYS A 94 6.77 -4.62 12.82
C LYS A 94 7.60 -5.89 12.97
N ARG A 95 8.58 -6.12 12.09
CA ARG A 95 9.54 -7.23 12.22
C ARG A 95 10.37 -7.11 13.49
N ASP A 96 10.90 -5.93 13.75
CA ASP A 96 11.68 -5.63 14.95
C ASP A 96 10.85 -5.85 16.24
N LYS A 97 9.62 -5.33 16.28
CA LYS A 97 8.79 -5.38 17.49
C LYS A 97 8.04 -6.70 17.73
N LEU A 98 7.64 -7.39 16.65
CA LEU A 98 6.82 -8.61 16.74
C LEU A 98 7.64 -9.88 16.51
N GLY A 99 8.91 -9.76 16.12
CA GLY A 99 9.83 -10.86 15.88
C GLY A 99 9.61 -11.55 14.53
N ASN A 100 10.44 -12.56 14.25
CA ASN A 100 10.50 -13.24 12.96
C ASN A 100 9.73 -14.58 12.97
N THR A 101 8.40 -14.52 12.98
CA THR A 101 7.53 -15.71 13.09
C THR A 101 6.44 -15.76 12.01
N SER A 102 5.87 -16.95 11.77
CA SER A 102 4.67 -17.08 10.91
C SER A 102 3.48 -16.26 11.41
N LYS A 103 3.40 -15.96 12.72
CA LYS A 103 2.37 -15.06 13.27
C LYS A 103 2.62 -13.63 12.81
N THR A 104 3.86 -13.18 12.81
CA THR A 104 4.26 -11.85 12.31
C THR A 104 3.97 -11.69 10.83
N LEU A 105 4.28 -12.71 10.01
CA LEU A 105 3.95 -12.67 8.58
C LEU A 105 2.44 -12.48 8.36
N LYS A 106 1.62 -13.34 8.99
CA LYS A 106 0.15 -13.23 8.91
C LYS A 106 -0.37 -11.89 9.42
N HIS A 107 0.27 -11.36 10.46
CA HIS A 107 -0.05 -10.05 11.01
C HIS A 107 0.18 -8.96 9.97
N ILE A 108 1.36 -8.95 9.33
CA ILE A 108 1.71 -7.97 8.30
C ILE A 108 0.75 -8.09 7.10
N GLU A 109 0.51 -9.30 6.58
CA GLU A 109 -0.43 -9.56 5.47
C GLU A 109 -1.86 -9.05 5.72
N GLY A 110 -2.30 -9.08 6.98
CA GLY A 110 -3.65 -8.66 7.37
C GLY A 110 -3.77 -7.21 7.84
N ASN A 111 -2.66 -6.53 8.13
CA ASN A 111 -2.66 -5.24 8.82
C ASN A 111 -1.79 -4.16 8.20
N VAL A 112 -0.99 -4.45 7.17
CA VAL A 112 -0.26 -3.43 6.42
C VAL A 112 -0.86 -3.38 5.03
N LEU A 113 -1.56 -2.31 4.72
CA LEU A 113 -2.30 -2.17 3.47
C LEU A 113 -1.82 -0.95 2.70
N VAL A 114 -1.80 -1.05 1.38
CA VAL A 114 -1.31 0.01 0.51
C VAL A 114 -2.26 0.22 -0.65
N ILE A 115 -2.50 1.49 -0.98
CA ILE A 115 -3.21 1.92 -2.18
C ILE A 115 -2.34 2.92 -2.91
N ASP A 116 -2.32 2.82 -4.23
CA ASP A 116 -1.75 3.85 -5.11
C ASP A 116 -2.57 3.94 -6.40
N ILE A 117 -2.61 5.11 -7.02
CA ILE A 117 -3.30 5.33 -8.30
C ILE A 117 -2.40 5.05 -9.51
N HIS A 118 -1.07 5.07 -9.33
CA HIS A 118 -0.11 4.90 -10.40
C HIS A 118 0.28 3.42 -10.58
N PRO A 119 0.05 2.81 -11.77
CA PRO A 119 0.33 1.38 -11.98
C PRO A 119 1.78 0.96 -11.72
N LEU A 120 2.75 1.79 -12.12
CA LEU A 120 4.17 1.53 -11.86
C LEU A 120 4.51 1.57 -10.37
N ALA A 121 3.94 2.53 -9.62
CA ALA A 121 4.15 2.64 -8.17
C ALA A 121 3.63 1.38 -7.48
N GLY A 122 2.46 0.88 -7.88
CA GLY A 122 1.93 -0.40 -7.38
C GLY A 122 2.87 -1.59 -7.62
N ILE A 123 3.53 -1.68 -8.78
CA ILE A 123 4.51 -2.74 -9.06
C ILE A 123 5.76 -2.61 -8.18
N VAL A 124 6.27 -1.39 -8.04
CA VAL A 124 7.44 -1.11 -7.20
C VAL A 124 7.12 -1.39 -5.73
N ALA A 125 5.99 -0.89 -5.21
CA ALA A 125 5.52 -1.15 -3.85
C ALA A 125 5.31 -2.63 -3.56
N LYS A 126 4.79 -3.43 -4.51
CA LYS A 126 4.72 -4.91 -4.36
C LYS A 126 6.10 -5.54 -4.20
N THR A 127 7.09 -5.01 -4.92
CA THR A 127 8.47 -5.49 -4.84
C THR A 127 9.11 -5.05 -3.51
N THR A 128 8.94 -3.79 -3.12
CA THR A 128 9.34 -3.23 -1.82
C THR A 128 8.74 -4.00 -0.65
N TYR A 129 7.47 -4.40 -0.74
CA TYR A 129 6.80 -5.26 0.25
C TYR A 129 7.55 -6.57 0.47
N LEU A 130 7.88 -7.26 -0.63
CA LEU A 130 8.61 -8.54 -0.59
C LEU A 130 10.03 -8.36 -0.04
N LEU A 131 10.73 -7.31 -0.44
CA LEU A 131 12.06 -6.98 0.09
C LEU A 131 12.01 -6.71 1.60
N ALA A 132 11.02 -5.94 2.06
CA ALA A 132 10.87 -5.61 3.47
C ALA A 132 10.57 -6.84 4.33
N LEU A 133 9.81 -7.80 3.80
CA LEU A 133 9.57 -9.08 4.48
C LEU A 133 10.85 -9.91 4.58
N GLY A 134 11.66 -9.95 3.54
CA GLY A 134 12.90 -10.73 3.50
C GLY A 134 12.66 -12.21 3.81
N ASP A 135 13.37 -12.73 4.81
CA ASP A 135 13.29 -14.13 5.24
C ASP A 135 11.95 -14.53 5.90
N LEU A 136 11.11 -13.57 6.31
CA LEU A 136 9.75 -13.88 6.77
C LEU A 136 8.94 -14.61 5.70
N VAL A 137 9.24 -14.37 4.42
CA VAL A 137 8.55 -15.04 3.31
C VAL A 137 8.68 -16.56 3.42
N GLU A 138 9.77 -17.09 3.99
CA GLU A 138 9.98 -18.54 4.20
C GLU A 138 9.00 -19.13 5.23
N LYS A 139 8.40 -18.31 6.09
CA LYS A 139 7.46 -18.72 7.14
C LYS A 139 6.02 -18.86 6.65
N ARG A 140 5.78 -18.68 5.35
CA ARG A 140 4.46 -18.79 4.71
C ARG A 140 3.96 -20.24 4.68
N ALA A 141 2.70 -20.43 5.06
CA ALA A 141 2.04 -21.74 4.97
C ALA A 141 1.30 -21.95 3.64
N LYS A 142 1.00 -20.84 2.93
CA LYS A 142 0.27 -20.80 1.66
C LYS A 142 0.94 -19.76 0.74
N ALA A 143 0.33 -19.49 -0.41
CA ALA A 143 0.70 -18.35 -1.23
C ALA A 143 0.68 -17.06 -0.39
N ILE A 144 1.70 -16.21 -0.61
CA ILE A 144 1.83 -14.93 0.08
C ILE A 144 0.82 -13.94 -0.49
N ARG A 145 0.12 -13.21 0.38
CA ARG A 145 -0.72 -12.08 -0.02
C ARG A 145 0.11 -10.81 0.01
N ILE A 146 0.07 -10.05 -1.08
CA ILE A 146 0.73 -8.74 -1.17
C ILE A 146 -0.38 -7.67 -1.26
N PRO A 147 -0.82 -7.09 -0.13
CA PRO A 147 -1.95 -6.15 -0.03
C PRO A 147 -1.59 -4.74 -0.54
N VAL A 148 -1.22 -4.65 -1.82
CA VAL A 148 -0.92 -3.43 -2.56
C VAL A 148 -1.89 -3.33 -3.73
N TYR A 149 -2.74 -2.31 -3.71
CA TYR A 149 -3.90 -2.19 -4.58
C TYR A 149 -3.81 -0.96 -5.49
N LEU A 150 -4.19 -1.12 -6.75
CA LEU A 150 -4.28 -0.02 -7.71
C LEU A 150 -5.67 0.62 -7.61
N ALA A 151 -5.80 1.77 -6.94
CA ALA A 151 -7.07 2.45 -6.78
C ALA A 151 -6.92 3.96 -6.52
N ASP A 152 -7.99 4.70 -6.80
CA ASP A 152 -8.13 6.11 -6.43
C ASP A 152 -8.57 6.19 -4.95
N SER A 153 -7.64 6.53 -4.06
CA SER A 153 -7.91 6.58 -2.61
C SER A 153 -8.85 7.71 -2.19
N ILE A 154 -9.09 8.70 -3.06
CA ILE A 154 -10.04 9.79 -2.84
C ILE A 154 -11.47 9.36 -3.21
N LYS A 155 -11.62 8.39 -4.12
CA LYS A 155 -12.91 7.83 -4.52
C LYS A 155 -13.24 6.58 -3.71
N PRO A 156 -13.95 6.71 -2.58
CA PRO A 156 -14.35 5.55 -1.80
C PRO A 156 -15.34 4.67 -2.58
N PRO A 157 -15.40 3.36 -2.26
CA PRO A 157 -16.37 2.46 -2.86
C PRO A 157 -17.81 2.88 -2.55
N GLU A 158 -18.74 2.66 -3.49
CA GLU A 158 -20.12 3.18 -3.46
C GLU A 158 -20.97 2.72 -2.25
N LYS A 159 -20.58 1.67 -1.53
CA LYS A 159 -21.34 1.14 -0.37
C LYS A 159 -20.70 1.52 0.96
N TYR A 160 -21.14 2.65 1.52
CA TYR A 160 -20.87 3.08 2.90
C TYR A 160 -21.91 2.49 3.87
N MET A 161 -21.63 1.34 4.48
CA MET A 161 -22.39 0.83 5.65
C MET A 161 -21.44 0.23 6.69
N ALA A 162 -21.79 0.37 7.96
CA ALA A 162 -20.94 0.15 9.14
C ALA A 162 -20.06 -1.12 9.10
N GLY A 163 -18.74 -0.93 9.14
CA GLY A 163 -17.73 -2.01 9.09
C GLY A 163 -17.17 -2.15 7.67
N TYR A 164 -16.03 -1.50 7.43
CA TYR A 164 -15.45 -1.34 6.09
C TYR A 164 -15.04 -2.68 5.47
N ARG A 165 -15.70 -3.07 4.37
CA ARG A 165 -15.20 -4.07 3.43
C ARG A 165 -15.17 -3.44 2.04
N ALA A 166 -13.98 -3.23 1.49
CA ALA A 166 -13.78 -2.77 0.11
C ALA A 166 -13.39 -3.96 -0.77
N GLU A 167 -13.90 -4.00 -2.00
CA GLU A 167 -13.40 -4.93 -3.02
C GLU A 167 -12.40 -4.17 -3.90
N LEU A 168 -11.11 -4.51 -3.79
CA LEU A 168 -10.05 -3.97 -4.66
C LEU A 168 -9.31 -5.15 -5.28
N ASP A 169 -9.12 -5.11 -6.60
CA ASP A 169 -8.44 -6.17 -7.37
C ASP A 169 -8.99 -7.60 -7.11
N GLY A 170 -10.29 -7.73 -6.83
CA GLY A 170 -10.94 -9.00 -6.52
C GLY A 170 -10.80 -9.49 -5.06
N ASP A 171 -10.06 -8.75 -4.23
CA ASP A 171 -9.92 -9.03 -2.79
C ASP A 171 -10.94 -8.24 -1.97
N SER A 172 -11.67 -8.93 -1.10
CA SER A 172 -12.37 -8.30 0.03
C SER A 172 -11.37 -7.86 1.10
N ILE A 173 -11.30 -6.56 1.38
CA ILE A 173 -10.36 -5.96 2.32
C ILE A 173 -11.09 -5.25 3.43
N ASN A 174 -10.67 -5.49 4.67
CA ASN A 174 -11.12 -4.69 5.80
C ASN A 174 -10.25 -3.44 5.93
N MET A 175 -10.79 -2.25 5.66
CA MET A 175 -10.02 -1.02 5.85
C MET A 175 -9.76 -0.79 7.35
N PRO A 176 -8.55 -0.33 7.74
CA PRO A 176 -8.28 0.05 9.11
C PRO A 176 -9.34 1.04 9.61
N ARG A 177 -9.83 0.82 10.83
CA ARG A 177 -10.66 1.85 11.48
C ARG A 177 -9.78 3.07 11.64
N GLY A 178 -10.08 4.13 10.90
CA GLY A 178 -9.26 5.35 10.93
C GLY A 178 -9.05 5.86 12.36
N PRO A 179 -7.91 6.51 12.66
CA PRO A 179 -7.63 7.07 13.97
C PRO A 179 -8.65 8.14 14.42
N CYS A 180 -9.52 8.61 13.53
CA CYS A 180 -10.60 9.56 13.81
C CYS A 180 -11.93 8.88 14.20
N ALA A 181 -11.88 7.84 15.04
CA ALA A 181 -13.04 7.35 15.78
C ALA A 181 -12.93 7.63 17.29
N ARG A 182 -12.07 8.58 17.69
CA ARG A 182 -12.27 9.25 18.98
C ARG A 182 -13.52 10.11 18.88
N ARG A 183 -14.45 9.76 19.76
CA ARG A 183 -15.77 10.32 20.02
C ARG A 183 -15.66 11.76 20.54
N ALA A 184 -15.20 12.71 19.73
CA ALA A 184 -15.25 14.17 19.92
C ALA A 184 -14.54 14.79 18.72
N VAL A 185 -15.23 15.19 17.65
CA VAL A 185 -15.28 16.62 17.20
C VAL A 185 -16.45 16.84 16.21
N LEU A 186 -17.42 15.93 16.12
CA LEU A 186 -18.63 16.16 15.31
C LEU A 186 -19.91 15.82 16.08
N ARG A 187 -20.37 16.81 16.85
CA ARG A 187 -21.78 17.08 17.16
C ARG A 187 -22.02 18.58 16.90
N PRO A 188 -23.21 18.98 16.47
CA PRO A 188 -23.58 18.99 15.07
C PRO A 188 -23.70 20.44 14.55
N LEU A 189 -23.05 20.76 13.43
CA LEU A 189 -23.46 21.92 12.62
C LEU A 189 -24.75 21.66 11.82
N SER A 190 -25.53 20.63 12.17
CA SER A 190 -26.88 20.38 11.64
C SER A 190 -28.00 20.95 12.51
N ARG A 191 -27.72 21.93 13.38
CA ARG A 191 -28.77 22.67 14.12
C ARG A 191 -29.05 24.10 13.66
N ALA A 192 -28.39 24.59 12.60
CA ALA A 192 -28.59 25.96 12.14
C ALA A 192 -29.46 26.16 10.88
N LEU A 193 -29.86 25.11 10.14
CA LEU A 193 -30.53 25.33 8.83
C LEU A 193 -31.74 24.44 8.51
N LEU A 194 -32.34 23.79 9.51
CA LEU A 194 -33.59 23.05 9.34
C LEU A 194 -34.57 23.38 10.48
N ARG A 195 -35.02 24.65 10.50
CA ARG A 195 -36.26 25.10 11.17
C ARG A 195 -36.67 26.48 10.65
N ILE A 196 -37.05 26.56 9.38
CA ILE A 196 -38.16 27.43 8.96
C ILE A 196 -39.08 26.55 8.13
N ARG A 197 -40.16 26.08 8.78
CA ARG A 197 -41.32 25.51 8.09
C ARG A 197 -42.08 26.67 7.45
N SER A 198 -42.55 26.44 6.23
CA SER A 198 -43.78 26.96 5.61
C SER A 198 -44.47 28.15 6.30
N LEU A 199 -44.48 29.30 5.63
CA LEU A 199 -45.58 30.27 5.66
C LEU A 199 -45.68 30.93 4.28
N ASP A 200 -46.81 30.63 3.62
CA ASP A 200 -47.68 31.52 2.84
C ASP A 200 -47.16 32.32 1.62
N CYS A 201 -48.02 32.22 0.57
CA CYS A 201 -48.05 32.85 -0.76
C CYS A 201 -47.23 32.20 -1.88
#